data_AF-A0A176RVE4-F1
#
_entry.id   AF-A0A176RVE4-F1
#
_cell.length_a   1.000
_cell.length_b   1.000
_cell.length_c   1.000
_cell.angle_alpha   90.00
_cell.angle_beta   90.00
_cell.angle_gamma   90.00
#
_symmetry.space_group_name_H-M   'P 1'
#
loop_
_entity.id
_entity.type
_entity.pdbx_description
1 polymer ?
#
loop_
_entity_poly.entity_id
_entity_poly.type
_entity_poly.pdbx_seq_one_letter_code
_entity_poly.pdbx_strand_id
1 'polypeptide(L)'
;MSLVPSEQQEYLNNIIEKGTYKALNAIGIYGNNASGKSNVLNAIELLDKLLYLSARSNSTTKLPYQPFLLRQGYELKPTKLEITFIFDENRYRFGLEYNKNEIVREWFYCWEMMLFERESNIIEVSSEYKGSQELINAAIEATKDNSLFISTCDMLNVAGAKSIFKWFDKLVSINGIETEREEMTTVHLWENKEYRKKIKEYLMLLNLNLHNLDILVEDIDVQGNIDENPSNKLIKEVLEVQGFKTCREE
;
A
#
# COMPACT_ATOMS: atom_id res chain seq x y z
N MET A 1 12.27 11.00 -0.22
CA MET A 1 12.90 9.68 -0.42
C MET A 1 12.86 9.39 -1.91
N SER A 2 13.95 8.89 -2.50
CA SER A 2 14.04 8.64 -3.95
C SER A 2 14.67 7.27 -4.18
N LEU A 3 14.13 6.52 -5.14
CA LEU A 3 14.68 5.24 -5.62
C LEU A 3 15.56 5.44 -6.87
N VAL A 4 15.82 6.68 -7.27
CA VAL A 4 16.72 7.00 -8.40
C VAL A 4 18.16 6.61 -8.01
N PRO A 5 18.84 5.76 -8.79
CA PRO A 5 20.21 5.37 -8.50
C PRO A 5 21.16 6.57 -8.48
N SER A 6 22.16 6.53 -7.60
CA SER A 6 23.27 7.49 -7.65
C SER A 6 24.25 7.14 -8.78
N GLU A 7 25.20 8.02 -9.09
CA GLU A 7 26.25 7.76 -10.09
C GLU A 7 27.27 6.67 -9.68
N GLN A 8 27.13 6.09 -8.48
CA GLN A 8 28.00 5.01 -8.01
C GLN A 8 27.77 3.72 -8.80
N GLN A 9 28.86 3.06 -9.20
CA GLN A 9 28.86 1.87 -10.07
C GLN A 9 28.86 0.53 -9.30
N GLU A 10 28.69 0.55 -7.99
CA GLU A 10 28.63 -0.69 -7.19
C GLU A 10 27.22 -1.28 -7.23
N TYR A 11 27.13 -2.62 -7.22
CA TYR A 11 25.86 -3.37 -7.22
C TYR A 11 24.92 -3.08 -8.39
N LEU A 12 25.44 -3.01 -9.63
CA LEU A 12 24.62 -2.79 -10.84
C LEU A 12 23.46 -3.79 -11.01
N ASN A 13 23.62 -5.03 -10.50
CA ASN A 13 22.56 -6.04 -10.49
C ASN A 13 21.34 -5.64 -9.63
N ASN A 14 21.48 -4.60 -8.80
CA ASN A 14 20.45 -4.06 -7.92
C ASN A 14 19.63 -2.94 -8.59
N ILE A 15 19.95 -2.61 -9.85
CA ILE A 15 19.27 -1.59 -10.64
C ILE A 15 18.28 -2.29 -11.58
N ILE A 16 17.01 -1.91 -11.46
CA ILE A 16 15.95 -2.31 -12.39
C ILE A 16 15.83 -1.20 -13.44
N GLU A 17 15.75 -1.61 -14.70
CA GLU A 17 15.54 -0.70 -15.83
C GLU A 17 14.15 -0.89 -16.42
N LYS A 18 13.47 0.22 -16.73
CA LYS A 18 12.17 0.23 -17.43
C LYS A 18 12.14 1.39 -18.41
N GLY A 19 12.28 1.09 -19.69
CA GLY A 19 12.50 2.10 -20.73
C GLY A 19 13.79 2.88 -20.43
N THR A 20 13.70 4.21 -20.35
CA THR A 20 14.83 5.09 -19.99
C THR A 20 15.05 5.25 -18.48
N TYR A 21 14.17 4.69 -17.65
CA TYR A 21 14.21 4.87 -16.21
C TYR A 21 15.01 3.76 -15.54
N LYS A 22 15.77 4.16 -14.51
CA LYS A 22 16.51 3.27 -13.63
C LYS A 22 16.04 3.46 -12.19
N ALA A 23 15.86 2.38 -11.46
CA ALA A 23 15.47 2.40 -10.06
C ALA A 23 16.23 1.34 -9.26
N LEU A 24 16.53 1.61 -7.99
CA LEU A 24 17.03 0.60 -7.07
C LEU A 24 15.91 -0.42 -6.76
N ASN A 25 16.24 -1.71 -6.71
CA ASN A 25 15.28 -2.78 -6.38
C ASN A 25 14.94 -2.86 -4.87
N ALA A 26 15.73 -2.20 -4.02
CA ALA A 26 15.62 -2.27 -2.57
C ALA A 26 16.13 -0.97 -1.94
N ILE A 27 15.49 -0.57 -0.84
CA ILE A 27 15.89 0.58 -0.03
C ILE A 27 15.81 0.20 1.45
N GLY A 28 16.90 0.47 2.18
CA GLY A 28 16.93 0.38 3.63
C GLY A 28 16.75 1.76 4.25
N ILE A 29 15.79 1.91 5.18
CA ILE A 29 15.57 3.17 5.90
C ILE A 29 16.08 2.98 7.33
N TYR A 30 17.20 3.62 7.66
CA TYR A 30 17.83 3.56 8.98
C TYR A 30 17.75 4.90 9.70
N GLY A 31 17.74 4.86 11.03
CA GLY A 31 17.69 6.05 11.87
C GLY A 31 17.33 5.72 13.32
N ASN A 32 17.49 6.68 14.22
CA ASN A 32 17.18 6.49 15.64
C ASN A 32 15.68 6.21 15.88
N ASN A 33 15.35 5.72 17.07
CA ASN A 33 13.95 5.63 17.51
C ASN A 33 13.28 7.02 17.39
N ALA A 34 12.00 7.03 17.03
CA ALA A 34 11.22 8.24 16.76
C ALA A 34 11.72 9.13 15.59
N SER A 35 12.64 8.67 14.75
CA SER A 35 13.11 9.43 13.57
C SER A 35 12.09 9.49 12.41
N GLY A 36 10.89 8.95 12.57
CA GLY A 36 9.83 9.00 11.56
C GLY A 36 9.83 7.89 10.49
N LYS A 37 10.65 6.84 10.64
CA LYS A 37 10.73 5.73 9.65
C LYS A 37 9.37 5.07 9.42
N SER A 38 8.70 4.65 10.50
CA SER A 38 7.36 4.07 10.42
C SER A 38 6.33 5.07 9.88
N ASN A 39 6.54 6.37 10.10
CA ASN A 39 5.66 7.40 9.56
C ASN A 39 5.71 7.49 8.02
N VAL A 40 6.87 7.18 7.42
CA VAL A 40 6.99 7.09 5.95
C VAL A 40 6.18 5.92 5.41
N LEU A 41 6.28 4.75 6.04
CA LEU A 41 5.49 3.57 5.64
C LEU A 41 4.00 3.82 5.85
N ASN A 42 3.62 4.37 7.00
CA ASN A 42 2.24 4.75 7.30
C ASN A 42 1.68 5.76 6.29
N ALA A 43 2.50 6.72 5.81
CA ALA A 43 2.07 7.68 4.80
C ALA A 43 1.78 7.03 3.45
N ILE A 44 2.56 6.01 3.07
CA ILE A 44 2.36 5.22 1.84
C ILE A 44 1.06 4.41 1.96
N GLU A 45 0.86 3.71 3.07
CA GLU A 45 -0.38 2.97 3.34
C GLU A 45 -1.60 3.88 3.43
N LEU A 46 -1.44 5.07 3.99
CA LEU A 46 -2.51 6.05 4.10
C LEU A 46 -2.95 6.55 2.72
N LEU A 47 -1.99 6.79 1.83
CA LEU A 47 -2.28 7.16 0.44
C LEU A 47 -3.03 6.04 -0.29
N ASP A 48 -2.59 4.79 -0.12
CA ASP A 48 -3.25 3.59 -0.63
C ASP A 48 -4.70 3.47 -0.11
N LYS A 49 -4.88 3.56 1.21
CA LYS A 49 -6.21 3.53 1.85
C LYS A 49 -7.11 4.65 1.34
N LEU A 50 -6.60 5.87 1.20
CA LEU A 50 -7.38 7.00 0.68
C LEU A 50 -7.83 6.75 -0.76
N LEU A 51 -6.94 6.27 -1.64
CA LEU A 51 -7.27 5.96 -3.03
C LEU A 51 -8.44 4.96 -3.14
N TYR A 52 -8.44 3.89 -2.35
CA TYR A 52 -9.48 2.86 -2.44
C TYR A 52 -10.76 3.16 -1.67
N LEU A 53 -10.71 3.93 -0.57
CA LEU A 53 -11.84 4.10 0.35
C LEU A 53 -12.57 5.43 0.19
N SER A 54 -11.93 6.49 -0.32
CA SER A 54 -12.50 7.84 -0.25
C SER A 54 -13.80 7.98 -1.05
N ALA A 55 -13.87 7.40 -2.27
CA ALA A 55 -15.08 7.47 -3.11
C ALA A 55 -16.24 6.63 -2.57
N ARG A 56 -15.93 5.52 -1.88
CA ARG A 56 -16.91 4.57 -1.32
C ARG A 56 -17.51 5.03 0.00
N SER A 57 -16.89 6.01 0.66
CA SER A 57 -17.33 6.54 1.95
C SER A 57 -18.53 7.48 1.80
N ASN A 58 -19.39 7.55 2.83
CA ASN A 58 -20.49 8.52 2.87
C ASN A 58 -19.93 9.95 2.97
N SER A 59 -20.69 10.95 2.53
CA SER A 59 -20.28 12.38 2.59
C SER A 59 -20.03 12.88 4.03
N THR A 60 -20.59 12.20 5.03
CA THR A 60 -20.40 12.53 6.45
C THR A 60 -19.18 11.87 7.08
N THR A 61 -18.57 10.88 6.40
CA THR A 61 -17.39 10.16 6.88
C THR A 61 -16.19 11.10 6.98
N LYS A 62 -15.52 11.09 8.12
CA LYS A 62 -14.29 11.88 8.33
C LYS A 62 -13.09 11.18 7.71
N LEU A 63 -12.18 11.98 7.16
CA LEU A 63 -10.92 11.49 6.63
C LEU A 63 -9.97 11.12 7.77
N PRO A 64 -9.08 10.13 7.58
CA PRO A 64 -8.03 9.76 8.53
C PRO A 64 -6.94 10.85 8.61
N TYR A 65 -7.29 11.98 9.21
CA TYR A 65 -6.46 13.16 9.33
C TYR A 65 -5.68 13.16 10.64
N GLN A 66 -4.36 13.22 10.52
CA GLN A 66 -3.44 13.32 11.65
C GLN A 66 -2.50 14.52 11.43
N PRO A 67 -2.78 15.68 12.06
CA PRO A 67 -1.96 16.88 11.87
C PRO A 67 -0.54 16.71 12.41
N PHE A 68 0.39 17.50 11.88
CA PHE A 68 1.77 17.54 12.35
C PHE A 68 1.91 18.40 13.62
N LEU A 69 1.71 17.77 14.78
CA LEU A 69 1.68 18.45 16.08
C LEU A 69 3.05 18.93 16.60
N LEU A 70 4.15 18.49 16.00
CA LEU A 70 5.51 18.85 16.45
C LEU A 70 5.94 20.27 16.03
N ARG A 71 5.11 20.99 15.27
CA ARG A 71 5.37 22.37 14.87
C ARG A 71 4.19 23.25 15.26
N GLN A 72 4.48 24.30 16.02
CA GLN A 72 3.48 25.28 16.40
C GLN A 72 2.82 25.89 15.15
N GLY A 73 1.49 25.97 15.15
CA GLY A 73 0.70 26.51 14.04
C GLY A 73 0.41 25.51 12.91
N TYR A 74 0.66 24.21 13.13
CA TYR A 74 0.35 23.12 12.18
C TYR A 74 -0.82 22.25 12.66
N GLU A 75 -1.46 22.58 13.77
CA GLU A 75 -2.54 21.80 14.38
C GLU A 75 -3.78 21.73 13.47
N LEU A 76 -3.97 22.75 12.63
CA LEU A 76 -5.09 22.88 11.71
C LEU A 76 -4.66 22.83 10.23
N LYS A 77 -3.38 22.59 9.94
CA LYS A 77 -2.89 22.60 8.56
C LYS A 77 -3.18 21.29 7.84
N PRO A 78 -3.64 21.33 6.57
CA PRO A 78 -3.84 20.14 5.77
C PRO A 78 -2.59 19.25 5.74
N THR A 79 -2.81 17.94 5.71
CA THR A 79 -1.77 16.95 5.47
C THR A 79 -1.55 16.85 3.97
N LYS A 80 -0.28 16.95 3.53
CA LYS A 80 0.11 16.79 2.13
C LYS A 80 0.76 15.42 1.91
N LEU A 81 0.27 14.68 0.92
CA LEU A 81 0.88 13.43 0.45
C LEU A 81 1.11 13.54 -1.05
N GLU A 82 2.28 13.11 -1.52
CA GLU A 82 2.63 13.10 -2.94
C GLU A 82 3.48 11.86 -3.25
N ILE A 83 3.18 11.24 -4.38
CA ILE A 83 3.92 10.11 -4.92
C ILE A 83 4.26 10.36 -6.38
N THR A 84 5.49 10.01 -6.75
CA THR A 84 5.93 9.94 -8.15
C THR A 84 6.23 8.48 -8.49
N PHE A 85 5.64 7.97 -9.56
CA PHE A 85 5.76 6.57 -9.95
C PHE A 85 5.84 6.41 -11.46
N ILE A 86 6.32 5.25 -11.90
CA ILE A 86 6.44 4.90 -13.32
C ILE A 86 5.45 3.80 -13.66
N PHE A 87 4.58 4.07 -14.64
CA PHE A 87 3.63 3.11 -15.17
C PHE A 87 3.62 3.22 -16.69
N ASP A 88 3.69 2.09 -17.39
CA ASP A 88 3.68 2.06 -18.87
C ASP A 88 4.65 3.08 -19.52
N GLU A 89 5.91 3.09 -19.05
CA GLU A 89 6.99 4.00 -19.49
C GLU A 89 6.72 5.51 -19.29
N ASN A 90 5.65 5.86 -18.56
CA ASN A 90 5.31 7.23 -18.21
C ASN A 90 5.56 7.49 -16.73
N ARG A 91 6.11 8.67 -16.42
CA ARG A 91 6.29 9.15 -15.06
C ARG A 91 5.05 9.92 -14.65
N TYR A 92 4.36 9.45 -13.63
CA TYR A 92 3.20 10.11 -13.06
C TYR A 92 3.56 10.77 -11.73
N ARG A 93 2.94 11.91 -11.45
CA ARG A 93 2.96 12.57 -10.14
C ARG A 93 1.53 12.77 -9.67
N PHE A 94 1.19 12.11 -8.57
CA PHE A 94 -0.11 12.23 -7.92
C PHE A 94 0.09 12.80 -6.51
N GLY A 95 -0.78 13.70 -6.09
CA GLY A 95 -0.78 14.16 -4.72
C GLY A 95 -2.10 14.78 -4.30
N LEU A 96 -2.21 14.98 -2.98
CA LEU A 96 -3.37 15.59 -2.35
C LEU A 96 -2.95 16.40 -1.12
N GLU A 97 -3.82 17.34 -0.76
CA GLU A 97 -3.84 18.01 0.54
C GLU A 97 -5.23 17.83 1.14
N TYR A 98 -5.31 17.37 2.39
CA TYR A 98 -6.60 17.10 3.04
C TYR A 98 -6.59 17.43 4.53
N ASN A 99 -7.79 17.69 5.05
CA ASN A 99 -8.04 17.87 6.48
C ASN A 99 -9.03 16.79 6.98
N LYS A 100 -9.53 16.92 8.20
CA LYS A 100 -10.48 15.95 8.79
C LYS A 100 -11.78 15.78 7.99
N ASN A 101 -12.17 16.79 7.21
CA ASN A 101 -13.47 16.90 6.57
C ASN A 101 -13.41 16.79 5.05
N GLU A 102 -12.36 17.29 4.42
CA GLU A 102 -12.34 17.46 2.95
C GLU A 102 -10.95 17.28 2.34
N ILE A 103 -10.96 17.03 1.02
CA ILE A 103 -9.81 17.14 0.13
C ILE A 103 -9.72 18.61 -0.31
N VAL A 104 -8.69 19.30 0.15
CA VAL A 104 -8.45 20.72 -0.12
C VAL A 104 -7.81 20.91 -1.50
N ARG A 105 -6.86 20.03 -1.85
CA ARG A 105 -6.21 20.02 -3.17
C ARG A 105 -5.98 18.59 -3.62
N GLU A 106 -6.00 18.37 -4.92
CA GLU A 106 -5.66 17.10 -5.54
C GLU A 106 -5.06 17.37 -6.91
N TRP A 107 -4.03 16.64 -7.29
CA TRP A 107 -3.42 16.82 -8.61
C TRP A 107 -2.93 15.51 -9.17
N PHE A 108 -3.00 15.39 -10.49
CA PHE A 108 -2.42 14.30 -11.23
C PHE A 108 -1.76 14.80 -12.51
N TYR A 109 -0.51 14.42 -12.68
CA TYR A 109 0.34 14.83 -13.77
C TYR A 109 0.97 13.61 -14.43
N CYS A 110 1.14 13.68 -15.74
CA CYS A 110 2.00 12.79 -16.52
C CYS A 110 3.18 13.63 -17.00
N TRP A 111 4.38 13.37 -16.50
CA TRP A 111 5.54 14.26 -16.68
C TRP A 111 5.20 15.68 -16.19
N GLU A 112 5.35 16.69 -17.04
CA GLU A 112 4.97 18.08 -16.76
C GLU A 112 3.56 18.42 -17.29
N MET A 113 2.87 17.44 -17.88
CA MET A 113 1.52 17.61 -18.42
C MET A 113 0.49 17.40 -17.31
N MET A 114 -0.31 18.43 -17.06
CA MET A 114 -1.45 18.36 -16.15
C MET A 114 -2.50 17.41 -16.74
N LEU A 115 -2.94 16.42 -15.96
CA LEU A 115 -4.10 15.59 -16.29
C LEU A 115 -5.35 16.17 -15.64
N PHE A 116 -5.29 16.43 -14.34
CA PHE A 116 -6.29 17.24 -13.65
C PHE A 116 -5.68 17.92 -12.44
N GLU A 117 -6.32 19.01 -12.02
CA GLU A 117 -6.13 19.64 -10.72
C GLU A 117 -7.47 19.92 -10.07
N ARG A 118 -7.47 19.85 -8.74
CA ARG A 118 -8.59 20.22 -7.90
C ARG A 118 -8.12 21.23 -6.87
N GLU A 119 -8.90 22.29 -6.71
CA GLU A 119 -8.78 23.21 -5.59
C GLU A 119 -10.16 23.40 -4.96
N SER A 120 -10.32 22.86 -3.75
CA SER A 120 -11.59 22.74 -3.04
C SER A 120 -12.67 22.06 -3.90
N ASN A 121 -13.64 22.82 -4.41
CA ASN A 121 -14.78 22.30 -5.20
C ASN A 121 -14.60 22.50 -6.70
N ILE A 122 -13.50 23.10 -7.13
CA ILE A 122 -13.20 23.35 -8.53
C ILE A 122 -12.29 22.23 -9.01
N ILE A 123 -12.73 21.50 -10.04
CA ILE A 123 -11.97 20.41 -10.67
C ILE A 123 -11.76 20.79 -12.13
N GLU A 124 -10.50 20.97 -12.50
CA GLU A 124 -10.05 21.24 -13.86
C GLU A 124 -9.43 19.99 -14.45
N VAL A 125 -9.94 19.54 -15.60
CA VAL A 125 -9.49 18.32 -16.27
C VAL A 125 -8.97 18.71 -17.65
N SER A 126 -7.75 18.28 -17.99
CA SER A 126 -7.17 18.55 -19.31
C SER A 126 -7.75 17.62 -20.37
N SER A 127 -7.62 18.04 -21.64
CA SER A 127 -7.96 17.20 -22.80
C SER A 127 -7.10 15.93 -22.90
N GLU A 128 -5.97 15.90 -22.21
CA GLU A 128 -5.02 14.78 -22.20
C GLU A 128 -5.43 13.69 -21.19
N TYR A 129 -6.36 14.00 -20.28
CA TYR A 129 -6.91 13.01 -19.37
C TYR A 129 -7.84 12.05 -20.11
N LYS A 130 -7.43 10.78 -20.17
CA LYS A 130 -8.13 9.76 -20.96
C LYS A 130 -9.53 9.49 -20.39
N GLY A 131 -10.57 9.73 -21.17
CA GLY A 131 -11.95 9.43 -20.79
C GLY A 131 -12.93 10.06 -21.77
N SER A 132 -14.18 9.62 -21.76
CA SER A 132 -15.23 10.37 -22.46
C SER A 132 -15.60 11.61 -21.64
N GLN A 133 -15.94 12.70 -22.33
CA GLN A 133 -16.30 13.94 -21.65
C GLN A 133 -17.51 13.76 -20.72
N GLU A 134 -18.46 12.90 -21.12
CA GLU A 134 -19.64 12.58 -20.33
C GLU A 134 -19.27 11.91 -19.00
N LEU A 135 -18.36 10.93 -19.02
CA LEU A 135 -17.92 10.24 -17.80
C LEU A 135 -17.08 11.16 -16.91
N ILE A 136 -16.25 12.02 -17.51
CA ILE A 136 -15.46 13.01 -16.77
C ILE A 136 -16.38 14.00 -16.06
N ASN A 137 -17.38 14.55 -16.77
CA ASN A 137 -18.36 15.47 -16.18
C ASN A 137 -19.17 14.79 -15.07
N ALA A 138 -19.62 13.55 -15.28
CA ALA A 138 -20.29 12.77 -14.24
C ALA A 138 -19.39 12.55 -13.01
N ALA A 139 -18.08 12.34 -13.20
CA ALA A 139 -17.13 12.22 -12.10
C ALA A 139 -16.95 13.54 -11.34
N ILE A 140 -16.91 14.68 -12.05
CA ILE A 140 -16.84 16.00 -11.42
C ILE A 140 -18.08 16.22 -10.54
N GLU A 141 -19.27 15.95 -11.07
CA GLU A 141 -20.54 16.11 -10.34
C GLU A 141 -20.69 15.14 -9.16
N ALA A 142 -20.21 13.91 -9.29
CA ALA A 142 -20.32 12.89 -8.25
C ALA A 142 -19.25 13.01 -7.15
N THR A 143 -18.20 13.80 -7.36
CA THR A 143 -17.09 13.90 -6.39
C THR A 143 -17.50 14.72 -5.18
N LYS A 144 -17.50 14.07 -4.02
CA LYS A 144 -17.79 14.68 -2.72
C LYS A 144 -16.57 15.44 -2.18
N ASP A 145 -16.81 16.35 -1.24
CA ASP A 145 -15.76 17.10 -0.53
C ASP A 145 -14.73 16.17 0.14
N ASN A 146 -15.19 15.03 0.68
CA ASN A 146 -14.36 14.03 1.36
C ASN A 146 -13.91 12.87 0.45
N SER A 147 -14.08 12.97 -0.86
CA SER A 147 -13.65 11.96 -1.83
C SER A 147 -12.59 12.50 -2.76
N LEU A 148 -11.56 11.71 -3.05
CA LEU A 148 -10.64 12.00 -4.14
C LEU A 148 -11.37 11.92 -5.49
N PHE A 149 -11.13 12.89 -6.36
CA PHE A 149 -11.61 12.90 -7.74
C PHE A 149 -11.09 11.69 -8.51
N ILE A 150 -9.81 11.33 -8.35
CA ILE A 150 -9.22 10.17 -9.04
C ILE A 150 -9.94 8.87 -8.67
N SER A 151 -10.38 8.74 -7.42
CA SER A 151 -11.15 7.59 -6.94
C SER A 151 -12.57 7.58 -7.49
N THR A 152 -13.22 8.74 -7.60
CA THR A 152 -14.53 8.85 -8.27
C THR A 152 -14.42 8.50 -9.75
N CYS A 153 -13.35 8.96 -10.42
CA CYS A 153 -13.04 8.60 -11.81
C CYS A 153 -12.93 7.08 -11.99
N ASP A 154 -12.21 6.38 -11.12
CA ASP A 154 -12.10 4.92 -11.19
C ASP A 154 -13.45 4.22 -10.98
N MET A 155 -14.24 4.68 -10.00
CA MET A 155 -15.59 4.17 -9.73
C MET A 155 -16.53 4.31 -10.95
N LEU A 156 -16.40 5.39 -11.71
CA LEU A 156 -17.17 5.64 -12.94
C LEU A 156 -16.47 5.12 -14.21
N ASN A 157 -15.40 4.32 -14.08
CA ASN A 157 -14.64 3.72 -15.17
C ASN A 157 -13.99 4.72 -16.14
N VAL A 158 -13.65 5.92 -15.68
CA VAL A 158 -12.86 6.89 -16.46
C VAL A 158 -11.45 6.32 -16.68
N ALA A 159 -11.05 6.19 -17.95
CA ALA A 159 -9.84 5.46 -18.34
C ALA A 159 -8.54 6.03 -17.73
N GLY A 160 -8.48 7.34 -17.49
CA GLY A 160 -7.33 8.07 -16.98
C GLY A 160 -6.96 7.71 -15.54
N ALA A 161 -7.91 7.20 -14.75
CA ALA A 161 -7.65 6.74 -13.39
C ALA A 161 -6.90 5.41 -13.34
N LYS A 162 -7.04 4.57 -14.37
CA LYS A 162 -6.54 3.18 -14.35
C LYS A 162 -5.04 3.07 -14.15
N SER A 163 -4.25 4.07 -14.57
CA SER A 163 -2.78 4.02 -14.45
C SER A 163 -2.32 4.03 -12.99
N ILE A 164 -2.92 4.88 -12.14
CA ILE A 164 -2.58 4.93 -10.72
C ILE A 164 -3.08 3.68 -9.99
N PHE A 165 -4.33 3.26 -10.22
CA PHE A 165 -4.89 2.08 -9.54
C PHE A 165 -4.15 0.79 -9.91
N LYS A 166 -3.75 0.61 -11.18
CA LYS A 166 -2.91 -0.54 -11.59
C LYS A 166 -1.49 -0.50 -11.02
N TRP A 167 -1.00 0.68 -10.64
CA TRP A 167 0.29 0.80 -9.98
C TRP A 167 0.16 0.47 -8.49
N PHE A 168 -0.84 1.02 -7.80
CA PHE A 168 -1.13 0.74 -6.39
C PHE A 168 -1.55 -0.70 -6.14
N ASP A 169 -2.20 -1.38 -7.09
CA ASP A 169 -2.53 -2.82 -7.01
C ASP A 169 -1.28 -3.70 -6.83
N LYS A 170 -0.09 -3.20 -7.20
CA LYS A 170 1.20 -3.89 -7.02
C LYS A 170 1.91 -3.51 -5.73
N LEU A 171 1.39 -2.52 -5.00
CA LEU A 171 1.95 -2.09 -3.72
C LEU A 171 1.48 -3.05 -2.64
N VAL A 172 2.42 -3.82 -2.09
CA VAL A 172 2.16 -4.72 -0.98
C VAL A 172 2.85 -4.15 0.25
N SER A 173 2.05 -3.79 1.26
CA SER A 173 2.58 -3.48 2.59
C SER A 173 2.52 -4.73 3.46
N ILE A 174 3.63 -5.05 4.13
CA ILE A 174 3.73 -6.17 5.06
C ILE A 174 4.10 -5.59 6.42
N ASN A 175 3.23 -5.81 7.41
CA ASN A 175 3.49 -5.41 8.79
C ASN A 175 3.86 -6.64 9.62
N GLY A 176 5.09 -6.67 10.16
CA GLY A 176 5.54 -7.80 10.99
C GLY A 176 4.90 -7.85 12.39
N ILE A 177 4.05 -6.89 12.75
CA ILE A 177 3.33 -6.85 14.04
C ILE A 177 1.93 -7.45 13.91
N GLU A 178 1.27 -7.24 12.77
CA GLU A 178 -0.08 -7.72 12.47
C GLU A 178 0.00 -8.61 11.23
N THR A 179 0.08 -9.93 11.41
CA THR A 179 0.42 -10.91 10.36
C THR A 179 -0.75 -11.77 9.89
N GLU A 180 -1.95 -11.59 10.46
CA GLU A 180 -3.10 -12.47 10.19
C GLU A 180 -3.47 -12.54 8.71
N ARG A 181 -3.43 -11.40 8.02
CA ARG A 181 -3.76 -11.33 6.59
C ARG A 181 -2.73 -12.09 5.75
N GLU A 182 -1.46 -11.93 6.09
CA GLU A 182 -0.33 -12.59 5.44
C GLU A 182 -0.33 -14.09 5.71
N GLU A 183 -0.71 -14.52 6.92
CA GLU A 183 -0.92 -15.92 7.29
C GLU A 183 -2.00 -16.56 6.41
N MET A 184 -3.19 -15.95 6.34
CA MET A 184 -4.27 -16.43 5.47
C MET A 184 -3.85 -16.47 4.00
N THR A 185 -3.14 -15.44 3.54
CA THR A 185 -2.64 -15.37 2.16
C THR A 185 -1.64 -16.49 1.89
N THR A 186 -0.75 -16.79 2.85
CA THR A 186 0.23 -17.87 2.75
C THR A 186 -0.46 -19.24 2.67
N VAL A 187 -1.47 -19.49 3.50
CA VAL A 187 -2.28 -20.72 3.46
C VAL A 187 -2.96 -20.86 2.11
N HIS A 188 -3.60 -19.80 1.61
CA HIS A 188 -4.26 -19.83 0.31
C HIS A 188 -3.28 -20.09 -0.84
N LEU A 189 -2.10 -19.44 -0.84
CA LEU A 189 -1.05 -19.69 -1.82
C LEU A 189 -0.54 -21.13 -1.75
N TRP A 190 -0.49 -21.73 -0.56
CA TRP A 190 -0.07 -23.12 -0.36
C TRP A 190 -1.01 -24.14 -1.00
N GLU A 191 -2.31 -23.82 -1.16
CA GLU A 191 -3.27 -24.69 -1.86
C GLU A 191 -2.89 -24.88 -3.34
N ASN A 192 -2.27 -23.88 -3.95
CA ASN A 192 -1.76 -23.95 -5.31
C ASN A 192 -0.40 -24.68 -5.35
N LYS A 193 -0.34 -25.77 -6.12
CA LYS A 193 0.86 -26.62 -6.24
C LYS A 193 2.11 -25.87 -6.72
N GLU A 194 1.97 -24.89 -7.61
CA GLU A 194 3.08 -24.10 -8.13
C GLU A 194 3.66 -23.18 -7.05
N TYR A 195 2.80 -22.44 -6.35
CA TYR A 195 3.21 -21.55 -5.27
C TYR A 195 3.76 -22.34 -4.08
N ARG A 196 3.14 -23.46 -3.71
CA ARG A 196 3.66 -24.38 -2.69
C ARG A 196 5.10 -24.78 -2.98
N LYS A 197 5.39 -25.17 -4.22
CA LYS A 197 6.75 -25.53 -4.64
C LYS A 197 7.72 -24.37 -4.46
N LYS A 198 7.35 -23.17 -4.92
CA LYS A 198 8.16 -21.95 -4.77
C LYS A 198 8.42 -21.60 -3.30
N ILE A 199 7.42 -21.72 -2.43
CA ILE A 199 7.56 -21.48 -0.99
C ILE A 199 8.55 -22.48 -0.37
N LYS A 200 8.41 -23.78 -0.67
CA LYS A 200 9.35 -24.81 -0.19
C LYS A 200 10.77 -24.53 -0.65
N GLU A 201 10.96 -24.25 -1.95
CA GLU A 201 12.27 -23.92 -2.52
C GLU A 201 12.89 -22.69 -1.85
N TYR A 202 12.12 -21.63 -1.66
CA TYR A 202 12.59 -20.41 -0.98
C TYR A 202 13.03 -20.67 0.47
N LEU A 203 12.24 -21.40 1.26
CA LEU A 203 12.59 -21.71 2.65
C LEU A 203 13.79 -22.66 2.77
N MET A 204 13.91 -23.62 1.84
CA MET A 204 15.08 -24.49 1.77
C MET A 204 16.36 -23.71 1.41
N LEU A 205 16.26 -22.68 0.55
CA LEU A 205 17.40 -21.81 0.20
C LEU A 205 17.94 -21.00 1.39
N LEU A 206 17.12 -20.72 2.41
CA LEU A 206 17.55 -20.00 3.61
C LEU A 206 18.52 -20.81 4.50
N ASN A 207 18.75 -22.09 4.18
CA ASN A 207 19.68 -22.98 4.90
C ASN A 207 19.42 -23.03 6.43
N LEU A 208 18.16 -22.92 6.84
CA LEU A 208 17.74 -22.99 8.25
C LEU A 208 17.69 -24.43 8.79
N ASN A 209 18.39 -25.36 8.14
CA ASN A 209 18.37 -26.80 8.44
C ASN A 209 16.94 -27.40 8.43
N LEU A 210 16.09 -26.92 7.52
CA LEU A 210 14.72 -27.41 7.30
C LEU A 210 14.74 -28.50 6.22
N HIS A 211 14.19 -29.68 6.52
CA HIS A 211 14.14 -30.81 5.58
C HIS A 211 12.84 -30.85 4.77
N ASN A 212 11.74 -30.39 5.36
CA ASN A 212 10.45 -30.29 4.70
C ASN A 212 9.59 -29.25 5.43
N LEU A 213 8.55 -28.78 4.76
CA LEU A 213 7.54 -27.88 5.31
C LEU A 213 6.18 -28.37 4.84
N ASP A 214 5.23 -28.54 5.76
CA ASP A 214 3.83 -28.85 5.43
C ASP A 214 2.92 -28.06 6.37
N ILE A 215 1.72 -27.74 5.88
CA ILE A 215 0.68 -27.06 6.68
C ILE A 215 -0.14 -28.13 7.38
N LEU A 216 -0.25 -28.01 8.71
CA LEU A 216 -1.16 -28.79 9.52
C LEU A 216 -2.52 -28.09 9.55
N VAL A 217 -3.59 -28.86 9.34
CA VAL A 217 -4.97 -28.38 9.46
C VAL A 217 -5.57 -29.08 10.66
N GLU A 218 -5.99 -28.30 11.65
CA GLU A 218 -6.65 -28.79 12.86
C GLU A 218 -8.09 -28.26 12.89
N ASP A 219 -9.04 -29.16 13.16
CA ASP A 219 -10.44 -28.78 13.36
C ASP A 219 -10.58 -28.12 14.74
N ILE A 220 -10.91 -26.83 14.77
CA ILE A 220 -11.15 -26.11 16.03
C ILE A 220 -12.62 -26.28 16.42
N ASP A 221 -12.89 -26.94 17.54
CA ASP A 221 -14.23 -27.00 18.12
C ASP A 221 -14.58 -25.64 18.73
N VAL A 222 -15.45 -24.89 18.06
CA VAL A 222 -15.84 -23.51 18.45
C VAL A 222 -16.92 -23.56 19.54
N GLN A 223 -16.62 -24.25 20.65
CA GLN A 223 -17.41 -24.15 21.89
C GLN A 223 -16.65 -23.29 22.90
N GLY A 224 -16.72 -21.97 22.73
CA GLY A 224 -16.11 -20.97 23.62
C GLY A 224 -16.13 -19.57 23.02
N ASN A 225 -16.14 -18.54 23.89
CA ASN A 225 -16.23 -17.11 23.53
C ASN A 225 -15.29 -16.73 22.37
N ILE A 226 -15.85 -16.09 21.34
CA ILE A 226 -15.20 -15.74 20.06
C ILE A 226 -14.17 -14.59 20.21
N ASP A 227 -13.95 -14.07 21.43
CA ASP A 227 -13.03 -12.94 21.68
C ASP A 227 -11.54 -13.33 21.73
N GLU A 228 -11.20 -14.62 21.80
CA GLU A 228 -9.80 -15.05 21.66
C GLU A 228 -9.52 -15.45 20.21
N ASN A 229 -8.87 -14.54 19.49
CA ASN A 229 -8.26 -14.78 18.19
C ASN A 229 -7.58 -16.17 18.15
N PRO A 230 -7.90 -17.05 17.19
CA PRO A 230 -7.30 -18.39 17.07
C PRO A 230 -5.77 -18.39 17.13
N SER A 231 -5.13 -17.36 16.56
CA SER A 231 -3.67 -17.19 16.60
C SER A 231 -3.15 -16.98 18.04
N ASN A 232 -3.87 -16.24 18.87
CA ASN A 232 -3.52 -16.04 20.29
C ASN A 232 -3.76 -17.31 21.13
N LYS A 233 -4.77 -18.11 20.77
CA LYS A 233 -5.02 -19.41 21.41
C LYS A 233 -3.90 -20.41 21.09
N LEU A 234 -3.51 -20.52 19.81
CA LEU A 234 -2.36 -21.32 19.36
C LEU A 234 -1.03 -20.86 19.99
N ILE A 235 -0.79 -19.55 20.07
CA ILE A 235 0.40 -19.00 20.73
C ILE A 235 0.40 -19.34 22.23
N LYS A 236 -0.73 -19.27 22.94
CA LYS A 236 -0.83 -19.71 24.34
C LYS A 236 -0.56 -21.21 24.49
N GLU A 237 -1.17 -22.04 23.64
CA GLU A 237 -0.99 -23.50 23.67
C GLU A 237 0.45 -23.92 23.32
N VAL A 238 1.13 -23.21 22.41
CA VAL A 238 2.54 -23.44 22.05
C VAL A 238 3.51 -22.90 23.13
N LEU A 239 3.20 -21.77 23.77
CA LEU A 239 4.05 -21.17 24.81
C LEU A 239 3.93 -21.84 26.19
N GLU A 240 2.89 -22.65 26.43
CA GLU A 240 2.80 -23.50 27.63
C GLU A 240 3.66 -24.78 27.53
N VAL A 241 4.32 -25.05 26.40
CA VAL A 241 5.25 -26.18 26.25
C VAL A 241 6.69 -25.69 26.30
N GLN A 242 7.43 -26.17 27.31
CA GLN A 242 8.86 -25.94 27.50
C GLN A 242 9.68 -26.27 26.24
N GLY A 243 10.18 -25.22 25.57
CA GLY A 243 11.41 -25.27 24.77
C GLY A 243 11.35 -25.98 23.41
N PHE A 244 11.96 -25.36 22.41
CA PHE A 244 12.25 -25.96 21.11
C PHE A 244 13.01 -27.28 21.27
N LYS A 245 12.36 -28.41 20.96
CA LYS A 245 13.05 -29.67 20.66
C LYS A 245 13.12 -29.83 19.15
N THR A 246 14.30 -29.58 18.59
CA THR A 246 14.68 -30.11 17.27
C THR A 246 14.73 -31.63 17.37
N CYS A 247 13.88 -32.34 16.62
CA CYS A 247 14.09 -33.76 16.37
C CYS A 247 15.36 -33.92 15.52
N ARG A 248 16.39 -34.53 16.10
CA ARG A 248 17.48 -35.15 15.32
C ARG A 248 17.06 -36.58 15.07
N GLU A 249 16.96 -36.96 13.81
CA GLU A 249 16.93 -38.37 13.44
C GLU A 249 18.36 -38.94 13.53
N GLU A 250 18.45 -40.19 14.01
CA GLU A 250 19.67 -40.99 14.14
C GLU A 250 20.28 -41.39 12.79
#